data_AF-A0A354IAC6-F1
#
_entry.id   AF-A0A354IAC6-F1
#
_cell.length_a   1.000
_cell.length_b   1.000
_cell.length_c   1.000
_cell.angle_alpha   90.00
_cell.angle_beta   90.00
_cell.angle_gamma   90.00
#
_symmetry.space_group_name_H-M   'P 1'
#
loop_
_entity.id
_entity.type
_entity.pdbx_description
1 polymer ?
#
loop_
_entity_poly.entity_id
_entity_poly.type
_entity_poly.pdbx_seq_one_letter_code
_entity_poly.pdbx_strand_id
1 'polypeptide(L)'
;MKGGIYWKIYAKGFGKGALKAAFISYLFYRNVWFSLIVSLGFGIASVSLEKREYVRKQHYEITLQFREGLYGIAAALGAGYAMENAIEEARKDLVLLYGEDSLLAEEFRQMRQKL
;
A
#
# COMPACT_ATOMS: atom_id res chain seq x y z
N MET A 1 -1.20 2.56 -15.63
CA MET A 1 -1.87 1.26 -15.41
C MET A 1 -2.55 1.11 -14.02
N LYS A 2 -3.11 2.16 -13.40
CA LYS A 2 -3.69 2.05 -12.03
C LYS A 2 -5.17 1.62 -11.98
N GLY A 3 -5.93 1.73 -13.09
CA GLY A 3 -7.39 1.51 -13.12
C GLY A 3 -7.85 0.07 -12.82
N GLY A 4 -7.11 -0.96 -13.25
CA GLY A 4 -7.48 -2.36 -13.05
C GLY A 4 -7.32 -2.87 -11.61
N ILE A 5 -6.46 -2.23 -10.83
CA ILE A 5 -6.17 -2.62 -9.44
C ILE A 5 -7.32 -2.17 -8.52
N TYR A 6 -7.88 -0.97 -8.78
CA TYR A 6 -9.00 -0.45 -8.00
C TYR A 6 -10.23 -1.36 -8.09
N TRP A 7 -10.63 -1.81 -9.28
CA TRP A 7 -11.79 -2.70 -9.43
C TRP A 7 -11.65 -4.01 -8.62
N LYS A 8 -10.45 -4.59 -8.58
CA LYS A 8 -10.17 -5.80 -7.78
C LYS A 8 -10.29 -5.55 -6.27
N ILE A 9 -9.94 -4.35 -5.81
CA ILE A 9 -10.08 -3.97 -4.40
C ILE A 9 -11.56 -3.78 -4.08
N TYR A 10 -12.28 -2.96 -4.86
CA TYR A 10 -13.72 -2.75 -4.69
C TYR A 10 -14.52 -4.06 -4.72
N ALA A 11 -14.19 -4.98 -5.62
CA ALA A 11 -14.86 -6.28 -5.71
C ALA A 11 -14.59 -7.19 -4.50
N LYS A 12 -13.35 -7.17 -3.95
CA LYS A 12 -12.99 -7.97 -2.77
C LYS A 12 -13.64 -7.47 -1.48
N GLY A 13 -13.68 -6.15 -1.26
CA GLY A 13 -14.33 -5.57 -0.09
C GLY A 13 -15.85 -5.75 -0.10
N PHE A 14 -16.47 -5.49 -1.25
CA PHE A 14 -17.91 -5.67 -1.41
C PHE A 14 -18.32 -7.13 -1.21
N GLY A 15 -17.58 -8.08 -1.78
CA GLY A 15 -17.87 -9.51 -1.65
C GLY A 15 -17.81 -10.02 -0.20
N LYS A 16 -16.81 -9.62 0.59
CA LYS A 16 -16.70 -10.02 2.00
C LYS A 16 -17.80 -9.43 2.88
N GLY A 17 -18.18 -8.17 2.65
CA GLY A 17 -19.26 -7.50 3.37
C GLY A 17 -20.63 -8.10 3.04
N ALA A 18 -20.90 -8.29 1.75
CA ALA A 18 -22.15 -8.87 1.26
C ALA A 18 -22.32 -10.32 1.72
N LEU A 19 -21.27 -11.15 1.71
CA LEU A 19 -21.34 -12.54 2.20
C LEU A 19 -21.71 -12.63 3.68
N LYS A 20 -21.08 -11.82 4.54
CA LYS A 20 -21.40 -11.80 5.97
C LYS A 20 -22.81 -11.31 6.24
N ALA A 21 -23.23 -10.24 5.56
CA ALA A 21 -24.58 -9.71 5.68
C ALA A 21 -25.65 -10.69 5.16
N ALA A 22 -25.40 -11.35 4.04
CA ALA A 22 -26.27 -12.38 3.48
C ALA A 22 -26.37 -13.60 4.41
N PHE A 23 -25.26 -14.06 4.99
CA PHE A 23 -25.26 -15.20 5.91
C PHE A 23 -26.04 -14.90 7.21
N ILE A 24 -25.82 -13.71 7.80
CA ILE A 24 -26.54 -13.26 9.01
C ILE A 24 -28.02 -13.05 8.71
N SER A 25 -28.36 -12.40 7.59
CA SER A 25 -29.77 -12.12 7.25
C SER A 25 -30.54 -13.37 6.84
N TYR A 26 -29.86 -14.34 6.21
CA TYR A 26 -30.43 -15.67 5.94
C TYR A 26 -30.76 -16.43 7.23
N LEU A 27 -29.89 -16.33 8.25
CA LEU A 27 -30.10 -16.97 9.55
C LEU A 27 -31.24 -16.31 10.36
N PHE A 28 -31.43 -14.99 10.24
CA PHE A 28 -32.32 -14.26 11.15
C PHE A 28 -33.71 -13.95 10.61
N TYR A 29 -33.92 -13.76 9.30
CA TYR A 29 -35.12 -13.02 8.88
C TYR A 29 -36.06 -13.68 7.87
N ARG A 30 -35.65 -14.72 7.13
CA ARG A 30 -36.49 -15.40 6.10
C ARG A 30 -37.25 -14.43 5.15
N ASN A 31 -36.81 -13.17 5.05
CA ASN A 31 -37.46 -12.10 4.28
C ASN A 31 -36.38 -11.28 3.56
N VAL A 32 -36.31 -11.49 2.24
CA VAL A 32 -35.17 -11.12 1.37
C VAL A 32 -34.99 -9.59 1.24
N TRP A 33 -36.06 -8.82 1.40
CA TRP A 33 -36.05 -7.37 1.21
C TRP A 33 -35.26 -6.61 2.28
N PHE A 34 -35.37 -7.01 3.55
CA PHE A 34 -34.62 -6.38 4.64
C PHE A 34 -33.12 -6.70 4.55
N SER A 35 -32.78 -7.93 4.11
CA SER A 35 -31.41 -8.35 3.83
C SER A 35 -30.74 -7.46 2.78
N LEU A 36 -31.48 -7.06 1.75
CA LEU A 36 -30.93 -6.31 0.62
C LEU A 36 -30.55 -4.88 1.02
N ILE A 37 -31.40 -4.22 1.82
CA ILE A 37 -31.17 -2.85 2.31
C ILE A 37 -29.98 -2.82 3.28
N VAL A 38 -29.92 -3.76 4.21
CA VAL A 38 -28.81 -3.86 5.18
C VAL A 38 -27.49 -4.20 4.46
N SER A 39 -27.52 -5.11 3.48
CA SER A 39 -26.34 -5.46 2.69
C SER A 39 -25.80 -4.27 1.87
N LEU A 40 -26.68 -3.43 1.33
CA LEU A 40 -26.26 -2.23 0.60
C LEU A 40 -25.59 -1.21 1.53
N GLY A 41 -26.20 -0.94 2.68
CA GLY A 41 -25.67 0.00 3.68
C GLY A 41 -24.31 -0.46 4.24
N PHE A 42 -24.20 -1.76 4.56
CA PHE A 42 -22.94 -2.33 5.05
C PHE A 42 -21.87 -2.40 3.95
N GLY A 43 -22.26 -2.66 2.70
CA GLY A 43 -21.37 -2.64 1.55
C GLY A 43 -20.70 -1.28 1.36
N ILE A 44 -21.45 -0.18 1.48
CA ILE A 44 -20.92 1.19 1.34
C ILE A 44 -19.99 1.55 2.51
N ALA A 45 -20.33 1.17 3.74
CA ALA A 45 -19.47 1.41 4.90
C ALA A 45 -18.13 0.64 4.80
N SER A 46 -18.17 -0.59 4.26
CA SER A 46 -16.99 -1.45 4.10
C SER A 46 -15.96 -0.88 3.12
N VAL A 47 -16.42 -0.20 2.06
CA VAL A 47 -15.55 0.46 1.07
C VAL A 47 -14.64 1.52 1.71
N SER A 48 -15.14 2.25 2.72
CA SER A 48 -14.36 3.28 3.40
C SER A 48 -13.19 2.70 4.22
N LEU A 49 -13.38 1.50 4.80
CA LEU A 49 -12.33 0.81 5.56
C LEU A 49 -11.22 0.29 4.65
N GLU A 50 -11.59 -0.30 3.51
CA GLU A 50 -10.63 -0.87 2.56
C GLU A 50 -9.79 0.22 1.87
N LYS A 51 -10.39 1.40 1.63
CA LYS A 51 -9.65 2.58 1.16
C LYS A 51 -8.61 3.04 2.19
N ARG A 52 -8.94 3.01 3.48
CA ARG A 52 -8.00 3.36 4.56
C ARG A 52 -6.87 2.33 4.69
N GLU A 53 -7.16 1.04 4.55
CA GLU A 53 -6.13 0.00 4.52
C GLU A 53 -5.21 0.13 3.31
N TYR A 54 -5.77 0.43 2.13
CA TYR A 54 -4.96 0.62 0.92
C TYR A 54 -3.98 1.77 1.07
N VAL A 55 -4.45 2.93 1.55
CA VAL A 55 -3.59 4.09 1.84
C VAL A 55 -2.54 3.74 2.88
N ARG A 56 -2.94 3.04 3.97
CA ARG A 56 -1.99 2.59 5.00
C ARG A 56 -0.89 1.68 4.42
N LYS A 57 -1.24 0.75 3.53
CA LYS A 57 -0.27 -0.13 2.87
C LYS A 57 0.70 0.65 2.00
N GLN A 58 0.23 1.64 1.24
CA GLN A 58 1.13 2.49 0.45
C GLN A 58 2.10 3.28 1.32
N HIS A 59 1.62 3.89 2.41
CA HIS A 59 2.51 4.58 3.36
C HIS A 59 3.51 3.63 4.02
N TYR A 60 3.09 2.41 4.32
CA TYR A 60 3.96 1.39 4.91
C TYR A 60 5.06 0.96 3.93
N GLU A 61 4.73 0.70 2.67
CA GLU A 61 5.71 0.36 1.63
C GLU A 61 6.75 1.47 1.43
N ILE A 62 6.33 2.73 1.35
CA ILE A 62 7.25 3.87 1.22
C ILE A 62 8.15 3.99 2.47
N THR A 63 7.58 3.80 3.66
CA THR A 63 8.34 3.87 4.92
C THR A 63 9.36 2.74 5.02
N LEU A 64 9.01 1.56 4.53
CA LEU A 64 9.90 0.40 4.50
C LEU A 64 11.07 0.64 3.54
N GLN A 65 10.79 1.10 2.32
CA GLN A 65 11.79 1.53 1.34
C GLN A 65 12.74 2.57 1.94
N PHE A 66 12.20 3.57 2.63
CA PHE A 66 13.00 4.62 3.27
C PHE A 66 13.95 4.06 4.32
N ARG A 67 13.44 3.17 5.18
CA ARG A 67 14.24 2.53 6.22
C ARG A 67 15.37 1.71 5.62
N GLU A 68 15.11 0.89 4.61
CA GLU A 68 16.13 0.06 3.95
C GLU A 68 17.19 0.91 3.26
N GLY A 69 16.80 1.96 2.55
CA GLY A 69 17.74 2.91 1.94
C GLY A 69 18.65 3.59 2.97
N LEU A 70 18.11 4.03 4.10
CA LEU A 70 18.91 4.62 5.18
C LEU A 70 19.89 3.63 5.81
N TYR A 71 19.51 2.37 5.97
CA TYR A 71 20.44 1.34 6.44
C TYR A 71 21.59 1.13 5.47
N GLY A 72 21.34 1.13 4.17
CA GLY A 72 22.38 1.07 3.14
C GLY A 72 23.35 2.25 3.22
N ILE A 73 22.81 3.48 3.32
CA ILE A 73 23.61 4.70 3.48
C ILE A 73 24.46 4.63 4.76
N ALA A 74 23.86 4.24 5.89
CA ALA A 74 24.56 4.15 7.17
C ALA A 74 25.68 3.10 7.14
N ALA A 75 25.45 1.95 6.49
CA ALA A 75 26.46 0.91 6.33
C ALA A 75 27.64 1.40 5.46
N ALA A 76 27.37 2.06 4.34
CA ALA A 76 28.40 2.61 3.47
C ALA A 76 29.20 3.74 4.15
N LEU A 77 28.54 4.66 4.85
CA LEU A 77 29.22 5.69 5.66
C LEU A 77 30.06 5.06 6.77
N GLY A 78 29.56 4.01 7.45
CA GLY A 78 30.30 3.27 8.48
C GLY A 78 31.54 2.56 7.95
N ALA A 79 31.54 2.18 6.66
CA ALA A 79 32.70 1.63 5.96
C ALA A 79 33.68 2.71 5.45
N GLY A 80 33.39 4.00 5.69
CA GLY A 80 34.25 5.12 5.31
C GLY A 80 34.01 5.66 3.90
N TYR A 81 32.92 5.30 3.23
CA TYR A 81 32.55 5.91 1.95
C TYR A 81 32.13 7.37 2.14
N ALA A 82 32.42 8.20 1.14
CA ALA A 82 31.85 9.55 1.04
C ALA A 82 30.32 9.49 0.96
N MET A 83 29.66 10.55 1.43
CA MET A 83 28.20 10.60 1.49
C MET A 83 27.55 10.41 0.11
N GLU A 84 28.11 10.96 -0.97
CA GLU A 84 27.54 10.77 -2.31
C GLU A 84 27.62 9.32 -2.77
N ASN A 85 28.72 8.62 -2.45
CA ASN A 85 28.90 7.21 -2.80
C ASN A 85 27.98 6.31 -1.97
N ALA A 86 27.78 6.63 -0.70
CA ALA A 86 26.83 5.91 0.16
C ALA A 86 25.39 6.05 -0.34
N ILE A 87 25.00 7.26 -0.78
CA ILE A 87 23.67 7.52 -1.35
C ILE A 87 23.50 6.81 -2.69
N GLU A 88 24.50 6.81 -3.56
CA GLU A 88 24.42 6.14 -4.87
C GLU A 88 24.32 4.62 -4.74
N GLU A 89 25.05 4.01 -3.80
CA GLU A 89 24.96 2.56 -3.58
C GLU A 89 23.60 2.16 -3.01
N ALA A 90 23.09 2.89 -2.01
CA ALA A 90 21.75 2.65 -1.48
C ALA A 90 20.64 2.89 -2.52
N ARG A 91 20.84 3.83 -3.46
CA ARG A 91 19.92 4.05 -4.58
C ARG A 91 19.87 2.83 -5.51
N LYS A 92 21.01 2.23 -5.85
CA LYS A 92 21.06 1.02 -6.69
C LYS A 92 20.34 -0.15 -6.03
N ASP A 93 20.54 -0.34 -4.73
CA ASP A 93 19.85 -1.39 -3.96
C ASP A 93 18.33 -1.18 -3.97
N LEU A 94 17.86 0.06 -3.78
CA LEU A 94 16.43 0.39 -3.85
C LEU A 94 15.84 0.17 -5.25
N VAL A 95 16.58 0.50 -6.31
CA VAL A 95 16.16 0.23 -7.70
C VAL A 95 16.08 -1.27 -7.97
N LEU A 96 17.01 -2.07 -7.44
CA LEU A 96 16.99 -3.52 -7.58
C LEU A 96 15.79 -4.16 -6.85
N LEU A 97 15.47 -3.66 -5.65
CA LEU A 97 14.39 -4.18 -4.82
C LEU A 97 12.99 -3.74 -5.27
N TYR A 98 12.84 -2.48 -5.69
CA TYR A 98 11.53 -1.85 -5.92
C TYR A 98 11.31 -1.33 -7.34
N GLY A 99 12.32 -1.43 -8.22
CA GLY A 99 12.29 -0.95 -9.61
C GLY A 99 12.71 0.51 -9.76
N GLU A 100 12.95 0.94 -11.01
CA GLU A 100 13.38 2.31 -11.32
C GLU A 100 12.29 3.36 -11.04
N ASP A 101 11.01 3.00 -11.09
CA ASP A 101 9.87 3.90 -10.82
C ASP A 101 9.59 4.12 -9.31
N SER A 102 10.49 3.68 -8.43
CA SER A 102 10.31 3.88 -7.00
C SER A 102 10.48 5.38 -6.66
N LEU A 103 9.46 5.95 -5.99
CA LEU A 103 9.47 7.35 -5.53
C LEU A 103 10.74 7.68 -4.73
N LEU A 104 11.22 6.70 -3.97
CA LEU A 104 12.34 6.89 -3.06
C LEU A 104 13.70 6.88 -3.77
N ALA A 105 13.85 6.08 -4.83
CA ALA A 105 15.06 6.07 -5.64
C ALA A 105 15.28 7.41 -6.36
N GLU A 106 14.21 8.07 -6.78
CA GLU A 106 14.28 9.40 -7.41
C GLU A 106 14.64 10.50 -6.39
N GLU A 107 14.09 10.45 -5.18
CA GLU A 107 14.49 11.35 -4.08
C GLU A 107 15.99 11.20 -3.74
N PHE A 108 16.51 9.96 -3.72
CA PHE A 108 17.93 9.70 -3.46
C PHE A 108 18.82 10.27 -4.58
N ARG A 109 18.37 10.18 -5.83
CA ARG A 109 19.04 10.82 -6.96
C ARG A 109 19.11 12.35 -6.81
N GLN A 110 18.03 12.98 -6.33
CA GLN A 110 18.00 14.43 -6.09
C GLN A 110 18.89 14.83 -4.91
N MET A 111 18.94 14.05 -3.83
CA MET A 111 19.83 14.32 -2.70
C MET A 111 21.29 14.31 -3.13
N ARG A 112 21.70 13.35 -3.96
CA ARG A 112 23.05 13.30 -4.52
C ARG A 112 23.41 14.55 -5.34
N GLN A 113 22.45 15.16 -6.06
CA GLN A 113 22.71 16.37 -6.84
C GLN A 113 22.84 17.65 -6.01
N LYS A 114 22.39 17.62 -4.74
CA LYS A 114 22.46 18.76 -3.83
C LYS A 114 23.67 18.73 -2.90
N LEU A 115 24.38 17.61 -2.85
CA LEU A 115 25.68 17.43 -2.18
C LEU A 115 26.79 17.74 -3.18
#